data_AF-A0A0F3HMU3-F1
#
_entry.id   AF-A0A0F3HMU3-F1
#
_cell.length_a   1.000
_cell.length_b   1.000
_cell.length_c   1.000
_cell.angle_alpha   90.00
_cell.angle_beta   90.00
_cell.angle_gamma   90.00
#
_symmetry.space_group_name_H-M   'P 1'
#
loop_
_entity.id
_entity.type
_entity.pdbx_description
1 polymer ?
#
loop_
_entity_poly.entity_id
_entity_poly.type
_entity_poly.pdbx_seq_one_letter_code
_entity_poly.pdbx_strand_id
1 'polypeptide(L)' 'MLKKTGIGVAMGNAPQELKDGVAFVTKTNNENGARQAVETYVRI' A
#
# COMPACT_ATOMS: atom_id res chain seq x y z
N MET A 1 -9.41 -6.90 4.85
CA MET A 1 -9.71 -5.51 4.47
C MET A 1 -9.26 -5.20 3.05
N LEU A 2 -7.98 -5.42 2.70
CA LEU A 2 -7.44 -5.16 1.35
C LEU A 2 -8.20 -5.86 0.20
N LYS A 3 -8.70 -7.09 0.39
CA LYS A 3 -9.50 -7.81 -0.62
C LYS A 3 -10.89 -7.22 -0.89
N LYS A 4 -11.37 -6.30 -0.04
CA LYS A 4 -12.69 -5.66 -0.16
C LYS A 4 -12.59 -4.21 -0.62
N THR A 5 -11.39 -3.65 -0.73
CA THR A 5 -11.17 -2.25 -1.14
C THR A 5 -10.98 -2.15 -2.65
N GLY A 6 -11.44 -1.06 -3.27
CA GLY A 6 -11.25 -0.83 -4.70
C GLY A 6 -9.78 -0.74 -5.10
N ILE A 7 -8.92 -0.17 -4.23
CA ILE A 7 -7.46 -0.15 -4.40
C ILE A 7 -6.84 -0.61 -3.08
N GLY A 8 -6.26 -1.81 -3.07
CA GLY A 8 -5.44 -2.28 -1.96
C GLY A 8 -4.00 -1.78 -2.11
N VAL A 9 -3.42 -1.29 -1.01
CA VAL A 9 -2.00 -0.92 -0.94
C VAL A 9 -1.35 -1.63 0.25
N ALA A 10 -0.24 -2.32 0.03
CA ALA A 10 0.55 -2.96 1.09
C ALA A 10 1.86 -2.21 1.32
N MET A 11 2.36 -2.21 2.56
CA MET A 11 3.67 -1.65 2.90
C MET A 11 4.79 -2.58 2.41
N GLY A 12 5.97 -2.04 2.11
CA GLY A 12 7.10 -2.83 1.62
C GLY A 12 7.56 -3.91 2.61
N ASN A 13 7.50 -3.60 3.90
CA ASN A 13 7.81 -4.52 4.99
C ASN A 13 6.62 -5.34 5.49
N ALA A 14 5.48 -5.31 4.80
CA ALA A 14 4.37 -6.19 5.13
C ALA A 14 4.72 -7.66 4.79
N PRO A 15 4.10 -8.64 5.48
CA PRO A 15 4.14 -10.05 5.09
C PRO A 15 3.75 -10.26 3.62
N GLN A 16 4.32 -11.29 2.98
CA GLN A 16 4.08 -11.56 1.56
C GLN A 16 2.60 -11.79 1.26
N GLU A 17 1.89 -12.50 2.12
CA GLU A 17 0.44 -12.74 2.03
C GLU A 17 -0.42 -11.46 1.95
N LEU A 18 0.08 -10.33 2.45
CA LEU A 18 -0.60 -9.03 2.35
C LEU A 18 -0.21 -8.26 1.09
N LYS A 19 0.97 -8.55 0.53
CA LYS A 19 1.45 -8.01 -0.75
C LYS A 19 0.85 -8.77 -1.93
N ASP A 20 0.43 -10.01 -1.70
CA ASP A 20 -0.21 -10.83 -2.71
C ASP A 20 -1.61 -10.30 -3.03
N GLY A 21 -1.80 -9.85 -4.27
CA GLY A 21 -3.10 -9.39 -4.77
C GLY A 21 -3.49 -7.96 -4.39
N VAL A 22 -2.54 -7.13 -3.92
CA VAL A 22 -2.75 -5.67 -3.84
C VAL A 22 -2.37 -4.99 -5.15
N ALA A 23 -2.97 -3.82 -5.42
CA ALA A 23 -2.67 -3.05 -6.62
C ALA A 23 -1.30 -2.38 -6.56
N PHE A 24 -0.79 -2.12 -5.35
CA PHE A 24 0.49 -1.43 -5.16
C PHE A 24 1.15 -1.85 -3.85
N VAL A 25 2.47 -2.05 -3.91
CA VAL A 25 3.31 -2.18 -2.72
C VAL A 25 4.09 -0.88 -2.57
N THR A 26 3.82 -0.13 -1.51
CA THR A 26 4.49 1.14 -1.21
C THR A 26 5.79 0.90 -0.43
N LYS A 27 6.54 1.97 -0.12
CA LYS A 27 7.70 1.95 0.79
C LYS A 27 7.38 1.31 2.15
N THR A 28 8.41 1.06 2.96
CA THR A 28 8.19 0.62 4.34
C THR A 28 7.54 1.73 5.19
N ASN A 29 7.06 1.37 6.38
CA ASN A 29 6.53 2.35 7.33
C ASN A 29 7.62 3.34 7.78
N ASN A 30 8.88 2.89 7.91
CA ASN A 30 10.01 3.74 8.26
C ASN A 30 10.42 4.71 7.14
N GLU A 31 9.90 4.53 5.93
CA GLU A 31 10.23 5.32 4.73
C GLU A 31 9.02 6.09 4.19
N ASN A 32 8.05 6.40 5.06
CA ASN A 32 6.84 7.15 4.72
C ASN A 32 5.97 6.50 3.63
N GLY A 33 5.84 5.16 3.61
CA GLY A 33 5.04 4.45 2.59
C GLY A 33 3.57 4.87 2.53
N ALA A 34 2.94 5.25 3.65
CA ALA A 34 1.58 5.77 3.66
C ALA A 34 1.47 7.09 2.86
N ARG A 35 2.43 8.01 3.05
CA ARG A 35 2.47 9.28 2.31
C ARG A 35 2.63 9.04 0.81
N GLN A 36 3.54 8.15 0.40
CA GLN A 36 3.73 7.81 -1.01
C GLN A 36 2.44 7.26 -1.63
N ALA A 37 1.71 6.40 -0.91
CA ALA A 37 0.44 5.85 -1.39
C ALA A 37 -0.61 6.95 -1.62
N VAL A 38 -0.71 7.91 -0.70
CA VAL A 38 -1.62 9.08 -0.82
C VAL A 38 -1.21 9.97 -1.99
N GLU A 39 0.07 10.32 -2.13
CA GLU A 39 0.59 11.12 -3.26
C GLU A 39 0.33 10.44 -4.62
N THR A 40 0.34 9.10 -4.64
CA THR A 40 0.10 8.31 -5.86
C THR A 40 -1.37 8.26 -6.25
N TYR A 41 -2.28 8.07 -5.29
CA TYR A 41 -3.68 7.72 -5.57
C TYR A 41 -4.72 8.79 -5.23
N VAL A 42 -4.41 9.71 -4.31
CA VAL A 42 -5.43 10.61 -3.73
C VAL A 42 -5.24 12.06 -4.16
N ARG A 43 -4.02 12.46 -4.58
CA ARG A 43 -3.66 13.81 -5.11
C ARG A 43 -4.62 14.93 -4.67
N ILE A 44 -4.44 15.37 -3.43
CA ILE A 44 -5.00 16.60 -2.86
C ILE A 44 -4.06 17.77 -3.11
#